data_AF-A0A136KLG3-F1
#
_entry.id   AF-A0A136KLG3-F1
#
_cell.length_a   1.000
_cell.length_b   1.000
_cell.length_c   1.000
_cell.angle_alpha   90.00
_cell.angle_beta   90.00
_cell.angle_gamma   90.00
#
_symmetry.space_group_name_H-M   'P 1'
#
loop_
_entity.id
_entity.type
_entity.pdbx_description
1 polymer ?
#
loop_
_entity_poly.entity_id
_entity_poly.type
_entity_poly.pdbx_seq_one_letter_code
_entity_poly.pdbx_strand_id
1 'polypeptide(L)'
;MILNESGDQDIIAASASGTSRFRVGNDGTVYGGYFADISNTAYGIDPAGTSNFGGYSLKITGGALLAYDSGSVGIGDTTPDAKLNIQATTEQLRLDYDDSNYTSLTVSSGGDLTIAPTGSDTNITGNAALTGDLAVNGDDITADGALTLNSASYVRIGDSGTPGSANGDDDLYVEGDLEVDGVLYLDGTLDTTFTAGSVVFAGTSGVLAQDNSNFFLGRFI
;
A
#
# COMPACT_ATOMS: atom_id res chain seq x y z
N MET A 1 -1.30 48.63 38.76
CA MET A 1 -1.62 49.73 37.83
C MET A 1 -2.63 49.20 36.85
N ILE A 2 -3.82 49.79 36.76
CA ILE A 2 -4.80 49.45 35.73
C ILE A 2 -4.61 50.49 34.63
N LEU A 3 -4.25 50.03 33.42
CA LEU A 3 -4.15 50.87 32.23
C LEU A 3 -5.55 50.91 31.61
N ASN A 4 -6.31 51.95 31.91
CA ASN A 4 -7.62 52.19 31.31
C ASN A 4 -7.51 53.45 30.44
N GLU A 5 -7.57 53.26 29.14
CA GLU A 5 -7.50 54.29 28.11
C GLU A 5 -8.90 54.35 27.47
N SER A 6 -9.47 55.55 27.37
CA SER A 6 -10.85 55.76 26.89
C SER A 6 -10.92 56.52 25.58
N GLY A 7 -9.78 56.75 24.93
CA GLY A 7 -9.66 57.35 23.62
C GLY A 7 -9.40 56.29 22.56
N ASP A 8 -8.57 56.65 21.58
CA ASP A 8 -8.16 55.80 20.45
C ASP A 8 -6.69 55.34 20.54
N GLN A 9 -6.05 55.47 21.70
CA GLN A 9 -4.63 55.15 21.87
C GLN A 9 -4.39 53.69 22.27
N ASP A 10 -3.16 53.20 22.04
CA ASP A 10 -2.75 51.88 22.50
C ASP A 10 -2.62 51.80 24.03
N ILE A 11 -2.89 50.63 24.60
CA ILE A 11 -2.70 50.33 26.04
C ILE A 11 -1.20 50.34 26.40
N ILE A 12 -0.37 49.75 25.53
CA ILE A 12 1.09 49.74 25.65
C ILE A 12 1.67 50.00 24.27
N ALA A 13 2.64 50.91 24.16
CA ALA A 13 3.40 51.12 22.94
C ALA A 13 4.90 51.23 23.25
N ALA A 14 5.70 50.40 22.58
CA ALA A 14 7.16 50.46 22.61
C ALA A 14 7.68 50.77 21.20
N SER A 15 8.57 51.75 21.10
CA SER A 15 9.16 52.17 19.83
C SER A 15 10.69 52.15 19.88
N ALA A 16 11.31 51.98 18.72
CA ALA A 16 12.74 52.20 18.51
C ALA A 16 12.88 53.27 17.41
N SER A 17 13.56 54.37 17.73
CA SER A 17 13.78 55.49 16.80
C SER A 17 12.50 56.01 16.13
N GLY A 18 11.40 56.08 16.89
CA GLY A 18 10.10 56.57 16.41
C GLY A 18 9.26 55.54 15.63
N THR A 19 9.74 54.30 15.48
CA THR A 19 8.97 53.21 14.85
C THR A 19 8.45 52.25 15.91
N SER A 20 7.16 51.96 15.94
CA SER A 20 6.57 50.98 16.87
C SER A 20 7.12 49.57 16.63
N ARG A 21 7.46 48.86 17.72
CA ARG A 21 8.07 47.52 17.71
C ARG A 21 7.27 46.49 18.49
N PHE A 22 6.52 46.96 19.50
CA PHE A 22 5.58 46.17 20.26
C PHE A 22 4.44 47.07 20.73
N ARG A 23 3.19 46.65 20.58
CA ARG A 23 2.05 47.36 21.17
C ARG A 23 0.93 46.41 21.56
N VAL A 24 0.13 46.83 22.54
CA VAL A 24 -1.14 46.20 22.90
C VAL A 24 -2.24 47.21 22.61
N GLY A 25 -3.09 46.93 21.62
CA GLY A 25 -4.21 47.79 21.28
C GLY A 25 -5.27 47.81 22.38
N ASN A 26 -6.12 48.83 22.41
CA ASN A 26 -7.26 48.90 23.33
C ASN A 26 -8.36 47.86 23.07
N ASP A 27 -8.29 47.19 21.92
CA ASP A 27 -9.04 46.00 21.54
C ASP A 27 -8.44 44.68 22.10
N GLY A 28 -7.30 44.74 22.77
CA GLY A 28 -6.60 43.57 23.34
C GLY A 28 -5.65 42.86 22.37
N THR A 29 -5.54 43.33 21.12
CA THR A 29 -4.64 42.73 20.13
C THR A 29 -3.18 43.07 20.45
N VAL A 30 -2.31 42.06 20.49
CA VAL A 30 -0.86 42.23 20.71
C VAL A 30 -0.13 42.22 19.37
N TYR A 31 0.61 43.29 19.07
CA TYR A 31 1.39 43.45 17.85
C TYR A 31 2.88 43.44 18.21
N GLY A 32 3.65 42.53 17.64
CA GLY A 32 5.10 42.45 17.78
C GLY A 32 5.74 41.92 16.50
N GLY A 33 6.96 42.38 16.16
CA GLY A 33 7.62 41.97 14.91
C GLY A 33 8.04 40.49 14.89
N TYR A 34 8.56 39.99 16.01
CA TYR A 34 8.81 38.58 16.24
C TYR A 34 8.50 38.27 17.70
N PHE A 35 8.05 37.06 17.93
CA PHE A 35 7.87 36.51 19.26
C PHE A 35 8.77 35.29 19.33
N ALA A 36 9.79 35.35 20.19
CA ALA A 36 10.79 34.28 20.32
C ALA A 36 10.59 33.56 21.66
N ASP A 37 10.59 32.23 21.62
CA ASP A 37 10.77 31.44 22.85
C ASP A 37 12.24 31.47 23.22
N ILE A 38 12.56 32.27 24.23
CA ILE A 38 13.94 32.45 24.72
C ILE A 38 14.48 31.14 25.32
N SER A 39 13.61 30.25 25.81
CA SER A 39 13.99 28.97 26.42
C SER A 39 14.00 27.79 25.45
N ASN A 40 13.42 27.95 24.25
CA ASN A 40 13.29 26.92 23.22
C ASN A 40 12.68 25.58 23.71
N THR A 41 11.76 25.65 24.66
CA THR A 41 11.10 24.51 25.30
C THR A 41 9.58 24.47 25.02
N ALA A 42 8.96 25.53 24.47
CA ALA A 42 7.56 25.58 24.00
C ALA A 42 7.20 26.90 23.25
N TYR A 43 6.45 26.89 22.12
CA TYR A 43 6.02 28.16 21.48
C TYR A 43 4.58 28.27 20.91
N GLY A 44 3.82 29.29 21.36
CA GLY A 44 2.36 29.33 21.66
C GLY A 44 1.28 29.44 20.56
N ILE A 45 -0.03 29.69 20.81
CA ILE A 45 -1.13 29.24 21.75
C ILE A 45 -2.43 29.93 21.23
N ASP A 46 -3.56 29.21 20.98
CA ASP A 46 -4.88 29.81 20.61
C ASP A 46 -6.03 29.50 21.61
N PRO A 47 -6.40 30.49 22.46
CA PRO A 47 -7.26 30.35 23.64
C PRO A 47 -8.68 29.76 23.52
N ALA A 48 -9.42 30.05 22.45
CA ALA A 48 -10.86 29.74 22.45
C ALA A 48 -11.19 28.28 22.08
N GLY A 49 -10.19 27.47 21.73
CA GLY A 49 -10.28 26.02 21.83
C GLY A 49 -10.06 25.61 23.28
N THR A 50 -11.13 25.23 23.99
CA THR A 50 -11.43 25.38 25.43
C THR A 50 -10.42 24.97 26.52
N SER A 51 -9.17 24.66 26.19
CA SER A 51 -8.01 24.57 27.09
C SER A 51 -6.87 25.52 26.71
N ASN A 52 -7.17 26.55 25.91
CA ASN A 52 -6.32 27.56 25.28
C ASN A 52 -5.60 27.24 23.99
N PHE A 53 -6.09 26.19 23.39
CA PHE A 53 -5.18 25.17 22.99
C PHE A 53 -6.01 24.03 22.38
N GLY A 54 -7.01 24.37 21.55
CA GLY A 54 -7.67 23.54 20.52
C GLY A 54 -8.15 22.14 20.86
N GLY A 55 -8.18 21.75 22.14
CA GLY A 55 -7.95 20.34 22.49
C GLY A 55 -6.49 19.91 22.24
N TYR A 56 -5.84 20.47 21.20
CA TYR A 56 -4.40 20.66 21.08
C TYR A 56 -3.93 22.07 20.95
N SER A 57 -2.81 22.22 21.60
CA SER A 57 -2.55 23.42 22.30
C SER A 57 -1.90 24.44 21.42
N LEU A 58 -0.85 23.95 20.89
CA LEU A 58 0.38 24.62 21.07
C LEU A 58 1.12 24.17 19.86
N LYS A 59 1.76 25.15 19.29
CA LYS A 59 2.64 24.99 18.18
C LYS A 59 4.02 24.57 18.74
N ILE A 60 4.79 23.76 18.00
CA ILE A 60 5.41 22.55 18.58
C ILE A 60 6.95 22.53 18.46
N THR A 61 7.64 21.90 19.43
CA THR A 61 8.98 21.28 19.24
C THR A 61 8.85 19.76 19.37
N GLY A 62 9.17 18.99 18.30
CA GLY A 62 9.12 17.51 18.29
C GLY A 62 8.23 16.82 17.24
N GLY A 63 7.59 17.59 16.35
CA GLY A 63 7.11 17.05 15.06
C GLY A 63 5.63 17.25 14.74
N ALA A 64 5.27 18.49 14.39
CA ALA A 64 4.87 18.82 13.01
C ALA A 64 5.69 20.06 12.65
N LEU A 65 6.70 19.92 11.79
CA LEU A 65 7.60 21.00 11.37
C LEU A 65 6.85 21.93 10.40
N LEU A 66 5.90 22.70 10.90
CA LEU A 66 5.14 23.64 10.07
C LEU A 66 6.05 24.83 9.72
N ALA A 67 6.71 24.72 8.56
CA ALA A 67 7.64 25.70 7.99
C ALA A 67 8.98 25.84 8.73
N TYR A 68 9.86 24.85 8.55
CA TYR A 68 11.31 25.06 8.64
C TYR A 68 11.79 25.91 7.45
N ASP A 69 12.93 26.59 7.59
CA ASP A 69 13.56 27.39 6.52
C ASP A 69 13.91 26.53 5.27
N SER A 70 13.86 25.19 5.39
CA SER A 70 13.98 24.26 4.25
C SER A 70 12.72 24.14 3.37
N GLY A 71 11.56 24.60 3.84
CA GLY A 71 10.29 24.44 3.15
C GLY A 71 9.73 23.01 3.13
N SER A 72 10.00 22.21 4.17
CA SER A 72 9.46 20.86 4.39
C SER A 72 8.75 20.73 5.74
N VAL A 73 7.82 19.77 5.86
CA VAL A 73 7.06 19.44 7.08
C VAL A 73 7.46 18.07 7.61
N GLY A 74 7.77 17.99 8.90
CA GLY A 74 8.20 16.79 9.61
C GLY A 74 7.28 16.46 10.77
N ILE A 75 6.57 15.33 10.74
CA ILE A 75 5.74 14.86 11.84
C ILE A 75 6.45 13.69 12.50
N GLY A 76 6.81 13.82 13.79
CA GLY A 76 7.74 12.90 14.46
C GLY A 76 9.19 12.95 13.95
N ASP A 77 9.50 13.74 12.93
CA ASP A 77 10.83 13.94 12.35
C ASP A 77 11.26 15.42 12.44
N THR A 78 12.43 15.68 13.03
CA THR A 78 12.99 17.03 13.19
C THR A 78 13.96 17.41 12.06
N THR A 79 14.32 16.47 11.19
CA THR A 79 15.18 16.68 10.03
C THR A 79 14.56 16.09 8.75
N PRO A 80 13.43 16.62 8.25
CA PRO A 80 12.71 16.03 7.11
C PRO A 80 13.52 16.02 5.83
N ASP A 81 13.69 14.84 5.24
CA ASP A 81 14.36 14.65 3.93
C ASP A 81 13.41 14.81 2.74
N ALA A 82 12.09 14.82 2.99
CA ALA A 82 11.04 15.02 2.00
C ALA A 82 10.15 16.23 2.35
N LYS A 83 9.32 16.68 1.39
CA LYS A 83 8.42 17.82 1.59
C LYS A 83 7.40 17.59 2.71
N LEU A 84 6.95 16.35 2.86
CA LEU A 84 6.27 15.84 4.03
C LEU A 84 7.01 14.57 4.44
N ASN A 85 7.62 14.57 5.63
CA ASN A 85 8.22 13.38 6.22
C ASN A 85 7.48 13.04 7.51
N ILE A 86 7.02 11.80 7.62
CA ILE A 86 6.32 11.33 8.82
C ILE A 86 7.08 10.13 9.36
N GLN A 87 7.69 10.29 10.53
CA GLN A 87 8.52 9.26 11.13
C GLN A 87 7.94 8.80 12.46
N ALA A 88 7.58 7.52 12.52
CA ALA A 88 7.14 6.82 13.72
C ALA A 88 7.48 5.32 13.57
N THR A 89 7.43 4.57 14.66
CA THR A 89 7.56 3.09 14.65
C THR A 89 6.20 2.38 14.68
N THR A 90 5.13 3.14 14.80
CA THR A 90 3.73 2.70 14.73
C THR A 90 3.10 3.31 13.47
N GLU A 91 1.77 3.23 13.34
CA GLU A 91 1.02 3.93 12.30
C GLU A 91 1.56 5.35 12.03
N GLN A 92 1.87 5.64 10.77
CA GLN A 92 2.46 6.91 10.35
C GLN A 92 1.43 7.82 9.68
N LEU A 93 0.54 7.28 8.86
CA LEU A 93 -0.54 8.04 8.23
C LEU A 93 -1.85 7.28 8.34
N ARG A 94 -2.90 7.99 8.73
CA ARG A 94 -4.27 7.50 8.81
C ARG A 94 -5.18 8.32 7.90
N LEU A 95 -6.01 7.64 7.12
CA LEU A 95 -7.12 8.24 6.39
C LEU A 95 -8.43 7.66 6.92
N ASP A 96 -9.18 8.45 7.67
CA ASP A 96 -10.41 8.03 8.35
C ASP A 96 -11.67 8.48 7.58
N TYR A 97 -12.68 7.62 7.60
CA TYR A 97 -14.08 8.02 7.46
C TYR A 97 -14.69 8.32 8.85
N ASP A 98 -14.44 7.44 9.81
CA ASP A 98 -14.74 7.59 11.25
C ASP A 98 -13.76 6.76 12.09
N ASP A 99 -13.96 6.73 13.42
CA ASP A 99 -13.06 6.06 14.37
C ASP A 99 -12.87 4.54 14.12
N SER A 100 -13.81 3.88 13.43
CA SER A 100 -13.76 2.44 13.13
C SER A 100 -13.46 2.13 11.66
N ASN A 101 -13.64 3.11 10.78
CA ASN A 101 -13.53 2.95 9.33
C ASN A 101 -12.38 3.80 8.80
N TYR A 102 -11.24 3.17 8.53
CA TYR A 102 -10.03 3.88 8.13
C TYR A 102 -9.03 3.02 7.36
N THR A 103 -8.03 3.67 6.77
CA THR A 103 -6.84 3.01 6.23
C THR A 103 -5.60 3.59 6.89
N SER A 104 -4.77 2.70 7.46
CA SER A 104 -3.46 3.07 8.01
C SER A 104 -2.33 2.73 7.04
N LEU A 105 -1.32 3.57 6.98
CA LEU A 105 -0.07 3.36 6.27
C LEU A 105 1.09 3.33 7.27
N THR A 106 1.91 2.29 7.17
CA THR A 106 3.10 2.09 8.02
C THR A 106 4.24 1.54 7.17
N VAL A 107 5.43 2.11 7.32
CA VAL A 107 6.68 1.63 6.75
C VAL A 107 7.46 0.90 7.85
N SER A 108 7.82 -0.35 7.61
CA SER A 108 8.56 -1.18 8.58
C SER A 108 10.02 -0.73 8.71
N SER A 109 10.75 -1.25 9.71
CA SER A 109 12.21 -1.02 9.80
C SER A 109 13.00 -1.62 8.62
N GLY A 110 12.38 -2.48 7.82
CA GLY A 110 12.94 -2.99 6.55
C GLY A 110 12.68 -2.08 5.35
N GLY A 111 11.84 -1.04 5.50
CA GLY A 111 11.45 -0.13 4.41
C GLY A 111 10.21 -0.57 3.64
N ASP A 112 9.56 -1.67 4.02
CA ASP A 112 8.34 -2.15 3.37
C ASP A 112 7.13 -1.33 3.81
N LEU A 113 6.31 -0.88 2.84
CA LEU A 113 5.03 -0.23 3.09
C LEU A 113 3.92 -1.26 3.28
N THR A 114 3.17 -1.12 4.37
CA THR A 114 1.90 -1.79 4.61
C THR A 114 0.75 -0.79 4.42
N ILE A 115 -0.25 -1.16 3.61
CA ILE A 115 -1.53 -0.47 3.48
C ILE A 115 -2.60 -1.36 4.13
N ALA A 116 -3.21 -0.91 5.21
CA ALA A 116 -4.14 -1.71 6.00
C ALA A 116 -5.50 -1.00 6.14
N PRO A 117 -6.40 -1.17 5.17
CA PRO A 117 -7.79 -0.73 5.28
C PRO A 117 -8.56 -1.63 6.27
N THR A 118 -9.38 -1.04 7.14
CA THR A 118 -10.21 -1.82 8.09
C THR A 118 -11.31 -2.63 7.39
N GLY A 119 -11.66 -2.27 6.15
CA GLY A 119 -12.57 -3.01 5.28
C GLY A 119 -11.92 -4.12 4.45
N SER A 120 -10.64 -4.46 4.69
CA SER A 120 -9.86 -5.52 4.03
C SER A 120 -9.48 -5.30 2.57
N ASP A 121 -10.25 -4.54 1.79
CA ASP A 121 -10.01 -4.36 0.36
C ASP A 121 -9.13 -3.15 0.04
N THR A 122 -8.18 -3.32 -0.89
CA THR A 122 -7.48 -2.21 -1.56
C THR A 122 -7.86 -2.20 -3.04
N ASN A 123 -8.50 -1.14 -3.52
CA ASN A 123 -8.92 -1.03 -4.92
C ASN A 123 -7.96 -0.14 -5.73
N ILE A 124 -7.47 -0.66 -6.85
CA ILE A 124 -6.72 0.10 -7.86
C ILE A 124 -7.62 0.22 -9.09
N THR A 125 -8.15 1.43 -9.33
CA THR A 125 -9.12 1.68 -10.42
C THR A 125 -8.49 1.76 -11.81
N GLY A 126 -7.15 1.77 -11.87
CA GLY A 126 -6.37 1.71 -13.10
C GLY A 126 -5.51 0.45 -13.16
N ASN A 127 -4.39 0.52 -13.88
CA ASN A 127 -3.46 -0.60 -13.99
C ASN A 127 -2.51 -0.62 -12.78
N ALA A 128 -2.31 -1.79 -12.17
CA ALA A 128 -1.22 -2.04 -11.25
C ALA A 128 -0.03 -2.63 -12.00
N ALA A 129 1.13 -1.95 -11.98
CA ALA A 129 2.37 -2.44 -12.55
C ALA A 129 3.36 -2.77 -11.41
N LEU A 130 3.92 -3.98 -11.43
CA LEU A 130 4.91 -4.45 -10.46
C LEU A 130 6.25 -4.65 -11.18
N THR A 131 7.35 -4.17 -10.60
CA THR A 131 8.70 -4.36 -11.15
C THR A 131 9.32 -5.70 -10.77
N GLY A 132 8.75 -6.37 -9.77
CA GLY A 132 9.12 -7.71 -9.33
C GLY A 132 7.92 -8.64 -9.39
N ASP A 133 8.01 -9.74 -8.63
CA ASP A 133 6.98 -10.76 -8.59
C ASP A 133 5.73 -10.30 -7.83
N LEU A 134 4.59 -10.87 -8.19
CA LEU A 134 3.38 -10.81 -7.38
C LEU A 134 3.35 -12.06 -6.49
N ALA A 135 3.34 -11.87 -5.17
CA ALA A 135 3.10 -12.94 -4.21
C ALA A 135 1.63 -12.94 -3.77
N VAL A 136 0.95 -14.08 -3.91
CA VAL A 136 -0.43 -14.30 -3.44
C VAL A 136 -0.38 -15.50 -2.49
N ASN A 137 -0.35 -15.23 -1.18
CA ASN A 137 -0.04 -16.26 -0.18
C ASN A 137 -1.32 -16.79 0.46
N GLY A 138 -1.83 -17.92 -0.04
CA GLY A 138 -3.01 -18.59 0.50
C GLY A 138 -4.34 -18.04 0.00
N ASP A 139 -4.32 -17.23 -1.06
CA ASP A 139 -5.49 -16.62 -1.68
C ASP A 139 -5.56 -16.94 -3.19
N ASP A 140 -6.73 -16.72 -3.79
CA ASP A 140 -6.99 -16.98 -5.21
C ASP A 140 -6.61 -15.78 -6.10
N ILE A 141 -6.24 -16.06 -7.35
CA ILE A 141 -6.19 -15.06 -8.43
C ILE A 141 -7.46 -15.22 -9.26
N THR A 142 -8.32 -14.19 -9.26
CA THR A 142 -9.57 -14.17 -10.04
C THR A 142 -9.61 -12.97 -10.99
N ALA A 143 -10.43 -13.08 -12.03
CA ALA A 143 -10.72 -12.00 -12.97
C ALA A 143 -12.23 -11.97 -13.25
N ASP A 144 -12.78 -10.79 -13.53
CA ASP A 144 -14.18 -10.62 -13.95
C ASP A 144 -14.43 -11.14 -15.38
N GLY A 145 -13.38 -11.16 -16.19
CA GLY A 145 -13.30 -11.80 -17.50
C GLY A 145 -12.19 -12.85 -17.59
N ALA A 146 -11.54 -12.94 -18.74
CA ALA A 146 -10.44 -13.89 -18.93
C ALA A 146 -9.18 -13.46 -18.17
N LEU A 147 -8.63 -14.36 -17.34
CA LEU A 147 -7.28 -14.20 -16.82
C LEU A 147 -6.28 -14.35 -17.98
N THR A 148 -5.60 -13.26 -18.32
CA THR A 148 -4.63 -13.23 -19.43
C THR A 148 -3.21 -13.11 -18.91
N LEU A 149 -2.36 -14.08 -19.23
CA LEU A 149 -0.94 -14.09 -18.87
C LEU A 149 -0.09 -14.05 -20.14
N ASN A 150 0.35 -12.86 -20.53
CA ASN A 150 1.20 -12.65 -21.71
C ASN A 150 2.68 -12.56 -21.31
N SER A 151 3.30 -13.71 -21.10
CA SER A 151 4.73 -13.82 -20.84
C SER A 151 5.52 -13.75 -22.15
N ALA A 152 6.66 -13.04 -22.16
CA ALA A 152 7.58 -13.05 -23.28
C ALA A 152 8.30 -14.40 -23.48
N SER A 153 8.18 -15.31 -22.51
CA SER A 153 8.76 -16.65 -22.55
C SER A 153 7.68 -17.71 -22.37
N TYR A 154 7.40 -18.10 -21.13
CA TYR A 154 6.40 -19.11 -20.77
C TYR A 154 5.75 -18.73 -19.44
N VAL A 155 4.60 -19.35 -19.16
CA VAL A 155 3.96 -19.32 -17.84
C VAL A 155 4.40 -20.58 -17.09
N ARG A 156 4.82 -20.42 -15.85
CA ARG A 156 5.08 -21.53 -14.92
C ARG A 156 3.95 -21.58 -13.90
N ILE A 157 3.41 -22.78 -13.68
CA ILE A 157 2.43 -23.08 -12.63
C ILE A 157 3.07 -24.18 -11.79
N GLY A 158 3.35 -23.92 -10.50
CA GLY A 158 4.09 -24.82 -9.59
C GLY A 158 5.24 -24.12 -8.83
N ASP A 159 5.94 -24.85 -7.95
CA ASP A 159 7.06 -24.32 -7.16
C ASP A 159 8.37 -24.15 -7.97
N SER A 160 9.40 -23.59 -7.32
CA SER A 160 10.69 -23.27 -7.96
C SER A 160 11.60 -24.48 -8.31
N GLY A 161 11.21 -25.70 -7.95
CA GLY A 161 11.86 -26.95 -8.34
C GLY A 161 11.33 -27.48 -9.67
N THR A 162 12.14 -28.22 -10.42
CA THR A 162 11.73 -28.83 -11.69
C THR A 162 10.52 -29.75 -11.48
N PRO A 163 9.32 -29.45 -12.00
CA PRO A 163 8.13 -30.29 -11.75
C PRO A 163 8.18 -31.53 -12.64
N GLY A 164 8.03 -32.73 -12.06
CA GLY A 164 7.80 -33.97 -12.81
C GLY A 164 6.30 -34.32 -12.99
N SER A 165 5.45 -33.80 -12.10
CA SER A 165 3.97 -33.89 -12.01
C SER A 165 3.63 -33.33 -10.62
N ALA A 166 2.57 -32.52 -10.43
CA ALA A 166 2.27 -32.01 -9.10
C ALA A 166 1.53 -33.04 -8.25
N ASN A 167 2.33 -33.82 -7.57
CA ASN A 167 1.89 -34.88 -6.68
C ASN A 167 1.83 -34.41 -5.20
N GLY A 168 1.51 -33.14 -4.99
CA GLY A 168 1.21 -32.47 -3.71
C GLY A 168 0.16 -31.37 -3.94
N ASP A 169 0.00 -30.41 -3.02
CA ASP A 169 -0.71 -29.16 -3.36
C ASP A 169 -0.16 -28.61 -4.70
N ASP A 170 -1.07 -28.09 -5.55
CA ASP A 170 -0.83 -27.35 -6.81
C ASP A 170 -0.32 -28.11 -8.06
N ASP A 171 -1.20 -28.92 -8.67
CA ASP A 171 -1.18 -29.27 -10.11
C ASP A 171 -2.02 -28.25 -10.91
N LEU A 172 -1.85 -28.20 -12.24
CA LEU A 172 -2.82 -27.47 -13.07
C LEU A 172 -4.16 -28.22 -13.05
N TYR A 173 -5.07 -27.78 -12.20
CA TYR A 173 -6.46 -28.22 -12.23
C TYR A 173 -7.26 -27.40 -13.24
N VAL A 174 -7.76 -28.05 -14.29
CA VAL A 174 -8.73 -27.48 -15.22
C VAL A 174 -10.06 -28.17 -14.93
N GLU A 175 -11.06 -27.41 -14.49
CA GLU A 175 -12.39 -27.97 -14.18
C GLU A 175 -13.09 -28.53 -15.43
N GLY A 176 -12.77 -27.95 -16.60
CA GLY A 176 -13.24 -28.41 -17.91
C GLY A 176 -12.13 -29.02 -18.77
N ASP A 177 -12.30 -28.88 -20.09
CA ASP A 177 -11.31 -29.36 -21.04
C ASP A 177 -10.09 -28.43 -21.06
N LEU A 178 -8.88 -29.01 -21.03
CA LEU A 178 -7.65 -28.30 -21.34
C LEU A 178 -7.55 -28.13 -22.87
N GLU A 179 -7.67 -26.90 -23.34
CA GLU A 179 -7.44 -26.56 -24.75
C GLU A 179 -5.98 -26.19 -24.99
N VAL A 180 -5.38 -26.74 -26.05
CA VAL A 180 -4.03 -26.43 -26.50
C VAL A 180 -4.06 -26.30 -28.01
N ASP A 181 -3.89 -25.07 -28.52
CA ASP A 181 -3.90 -24.78 -29.96
C ASP A 181 -2.81 -25.57 -30.74
N GLY A 182 -1.74 -25.95 -30.04
CA GLY A 182 -0.57 -26.62 -30.57
C GLY A 182 -0.46 -28.09 -30.14
N VAL A 183 0.78 -28.58 -30.14
CA VAL A 183 1.11 -29.93 -29.67
C VAL A 183 1.28 -29.93 -28.16
N LEU A 184 0.66 -30.89 -27.48
CA LEU A 184 0.93 -31.19 -26.08
C LEU A 184 2.27 -31.93 -25.95
N TYR A 185 3.21 -31.34 -25.22
CA TYR A 185 4.48 -31.98 -24.87
C TYR A 185 4.44 -32.41 -23.39
N LEU A 186 4.71 -33.69 -23.14
CA LEU A 186 4.78 -34.25 -21.78
C LEU A 186 6.21 -34.74 -21.55
N ASP A 187 6.89 -34.21 -20.54
CA ASP A 187 8.18 -34.72 -20.07
C ASP A 187 7.94 -35.84 -19.03
N GLY A 188 7.30 -36.92 -19.47
CA GLY A 188 6.86 -37.98 -18.58
C GLY A 188 5.85 -38.92 -19.24
N THR A 189 5.00 -39.51 -18.42
CA THR A 189 3.93 -40.40 -18.88
C THR A 189 2.63 -39.62 -19.06
N LEU A 190 1.85 -40.00 -20.07
CA LEU A 190 0.43 -39.69 -20.09
C LEU A 190 -0.29 -40.73 -19.24
N ASP A 191 -0.80 -40.34 -18.07
CA ASP A 191 -1.65 -41.22 -17.28
C ASP A 191 -3.01 -41.37 -17.97
N THR A 192 -3.41 -42.61 -18.19
CA THR A 192 -4.65 -42.95 -18.88
C THR A 192 -5.33 -44.08 -18.13
N THR A 193 -6.64 -44.20 -18.27
CA THR A 193 -7.39 -45.33 -17.69
C THR A 193 -7.26 -46.62 -18.52
N PHE A 194 -6.31 -46.70 -19.44
CA PHE A 194 -6.11 -47.87 -20.28
C PHE A 194 -5.46 -49.02 -19.48
N THR A 195 -5.84 -50.24 -19.82
CA THR A 195 -5.28 -51.49 -19.32
C THR A 195 -3.81 -51.61 -19.71
N ALA A 196 -2.95 -51.89 -18.72
CA ALA A 196 -1.53 -52.06 -18.93
C ALA A 196 -1.23 -53.19 -19.94
N GLY A 197 -0.30 -52.93 -20.86
CA GLY A 197 0.09 -53.87 -21.91
C GLY A 197 -0.80 -53.84 -23.16
N SER A 198 -1.88 -53.07 -23.15
CA SER A 198 -2.69 -52.83 -24.35
C SER A 198 -1.92 -52.03 -25.40
N VAL A 199 -2.25 -52.26 -26.68
CA VAL A 199 -1.79 -51.41 -27.78
C VAL A 199 -2.71 -50.20 -27.86
N VAL A 200 -2.14 -49.00 -27.73
CA VAL A 200 -2.89 -47.74 -27.83
C VAL A 200 -2.87 -47.23 -29.27
N PHE A 201 -3.99 -46.73 -29.75
CA PHE A 201 -4.15 -46.08 -31.06
C PHE A 201 -4.91 -44.77 -30.92
N ALA A 202 -4.62 -43.80 -31.80
CA ALA A 202 -5.39 -42.57 -31.90
C ALA A 202 -6.54 -42.75 -32.92
N GLY A 203 -7.77 -42.48 -32.49
CA GLY A 203 -8.94 -42.43 -33.36
C GLY A 203 -8.97 -41.17 -34.24
N THR A 204 -9.99 -41.06 -35.10
CA THR A 204 -10.15 -39.96 -36.07
C THR A 204 -10.24 -38.57 -35.43
N SER A 205 -10.58 -38.47 -34.15
CA SER A 205 -10.65 -37.21 -33.39
C SER A 205 -9.44 -37.00 -32.46
N GLY A 206 -8.35 -37.74 -32.63
CA GLY A 206 -7.17 -37.68 -31.75
C GLY A 206 -7.36 -38.37 -30.39
N VAL A 207 -8.57 -38.85 -30.08
CA VAL A 207 -8.86 -39.62 -28.87
C VAL A 207 -8.07 -40.93 -28.88
N LEU A 208 -7.28 -41.14 -27.83
CA LEU A 208 -6.57 -42.40 -27.63
C LEU A 208 -7.57 -43.50 -27.22
N ALA A 209 -7.35 -44.72 -27.69
CA ALA A 209 -8.17 -45.88 -27.35
C ALA A 209 -7.33 -47.17 -27.37
N GLN A 210 -7.82 -48.21 -26.69
CA GLN A 210 -7.10 -49.49 -26.52
C GLN A 210 -7.82 -50.74 -27.07
N ASP A 211 -9.11 -50.65 -27.36
CA ASP A 211 -9.94 -51.79 -27.81
C ASP A 211 -10.41 -51.59 -29.26
N ASN A 212 -9.48 -51.67 -30.23
CA ASN A 212 -9.85 -51.54 -31.64
C ASN A 212 -10.41 -52.86 -32.15
N SER A 213 -11.72 -52.91 -32.39
CA SER A 213 -12.37 -54.07 -33.04
C SER A 213 -11.81 -54.42 -34.42
N ASN A 214 -11.04 -53.53 -35.04
CA ASN A 214 -10.38 -53.76 -36.33
C ASN A 214 -8.90 -54.17 -36.21
N PHE A 215 -8.36 -54.33 -35.01
CA PHE A 215 -6.98 -54.78 -34.81
C PHE A 215 -6.94 -56.29 -34.56
N PHE A 216 -6.46 -57.04 -35.55
CA PHE A 216 -6.28 -58.49 -35.46
C PHE A 216 -4.80 -58.83 -35.46
N LEU A 217 -4.30 -59.41 -34.37
CA LEU A 217 -2.97 -60.03 -34.38
C LEU A 217 -3.05 -61.28 -35.26
N GLY A 218 -2.49 -61.19 -36.47
CA GLY A 218 -2.33 -62.36 -37.33
C GLY A 218 -1.55 -63.44 -36.58
N ARG A 219 -2.20 -64.56 -36.25
CA ARG A 219 -1.52 -65.71 -35.67
C ARG A 219 -0.65 -66.33 -36.75
N PHE A 220 0.64 -65.98 -36.78
CA PHE A 220 1.61 -66.72 -37.57
C PHE A 220 1.79 -68.08 -36.90
N ILE A 221 1.26 -69.11 -37.56
CA ILE A 221 1.39 -70.53 -37.19
C ILE A 221 2.66 -71.06 -37.83
#